data_AF-A0A832DYI6-F1
#
_entry.id   AF-A0A832DYI6-F1
#
_cell.length_a   1.000
_cell.length_b   1.000
_cell.length_c   1.000
_cell.angle_alpha   90.00
_cell.angle_beta   90.00
_cell.angle_gamma   90.00
#
_symmetry.space_group_name_H-M   'P 1'
#
loop_
_entity.id
_entity.type
_entity.pdbx_description
1 polymer ?
#
loop_
_entity_poly.entity_id
_entity_poly.type
_entity_poly.pdbx_seq_one_letter_code
_entity_poly.pdbx_strand_id
1 'polypeptide(L)' 'VVQAIHKAGLKIAAWTVNRIDEAQRMINLGVDFLITNVPEKVMPLIGRSLTKNGRILTVL' A
#
# COMPACT_ATOMS: atom_id res chain seq x y z
N VAL A 1 6.44 12.18 -4.58
CA VAL A 1 6.60 12.04 -3.11
C VAL A 1 7.14 10.66 -2.74
N VAL A 2 6.38 9.56 -2.93
CA VAL A 2 6.84 8.19 -2.58
C VAL A 2 8.23 7.86 -3.11
N GLN A 3 8.48 8.11 -4.40
CA GLN A 3 9.80 7.87 -5.00
C GLN A 3 10.94 8.69 -4.36
N ALA A 4 10.67 9.90 -3.88
CA ALA A 4 11.68 10.70 -3.19
C ALA A 4 12.01 10.15 -1.79
N ILE A 5 10.99 9.64 -1.09
CA ILE A 5 11.14 8.96 0.20
C ILE A 5 11.98 7.69 0.03
N HIS A 6 11.68 6.89 -1.00
CA HIS A 6 12.46 5.72 -1.34
C HIS A 6 13.91 6.05 -1.72
N LYS A 7 14.15 7.13 -2.48
CA LYS A 7 15.51 7.62 -2.79
C LYS A 7 16.27 8.08 -1.54
N ALA A 8 15.56 8.53 -0.51
CA ALA A 8 16.14 8.85 0.79
C ALA A 8 16.38 7.62 1.68
N GLY A 9 16.08 6.40 1.19
CA GLY A 9 16.23 5.15 1.94
C GLY A 9 15.15 4.93 3.01
N LEU A 10 14.07 5.71 2.98
CA LEU A 10 12.98 5.64 3.95
C LEU A 10 11.80 4.82 3.41
N LYS A 11 10.96 4.32 4.31
CA LYS A 11 9.68 3.67 4.01
C LYS A 11 8.51 4.60 4.34
N ILE A 12 7.37 4.39 3.68
CA ILE A 12 6.14 5.16 3.91
C ILE A 12 4.94 4.24 4.16
N ALA A 13 4.11 4.64 5.13
CA ALA A 13 2.84 4.00 5.45
C ALA A 13 1.68 4.97 5.17
N ALA A 14 0.55 4.44 4.70
CA ALA A 14 -0.71 5.19 4.62
C ALA A 14 -1.66 4.76 5.76
N TRP A 15 -2.15 5.74 6.53
CA TRP A 15 -3.03 5.56 7.68
C TRP A 15 -4.23 6.53 7.59
N THR A 16 -5.47 6.18 7.94
CA THR A 16 -6.08 4.84 7.91
C THR A 16 -6.87 4.75 6.61
N VAL A 17 -6.68 3.68 5.84
CA VAL A 17 -7.32 3.56 4.53
C VAL A 17 -8.40 2.50 4.57
N ASN A 18 -9.67 2.92 4.67
CA ASN A 18 -10.81 2.03 4.83
C ASN A 18 -11.61 1.83 3.53
N ARG A 19 -11.30 2.58 2.48
CA ARG A 19 -11.98 2.46 1.18
C ARG A 19 -11.12 1.72 0.17
N ILE A 20 -11.75 0.85 -0.62
CA ILE A 20 -11.06 0.00 -1.61
C ILE A 20 -10.41 0.85 -2.73
N ASP A 21 -11.09 1.90 -3.18
CA ASP A 21 -10.58 2.80 -4.22
C ASP A 21 -9.34 3.57 -3.75
N GLU A 22 -9.35 4.04 -2.51
CA GLU A 22 -8.21 4.71 -1.89
C GLU A 22 -7.06 3.74 -1.63
N ALA A 23 -7.35 2.52 -1.15
CA ALA A 23 -6.34 1.48 -0.97
C ALA A 23 -5.65 1.17 -2.31
N GLN A 24 -6.41 0.96 -3.39
CA GLN A 24 -5.85 0.74 -4.72
C GLN A 24 -4.97 1.91 -5.19
N ARG A 25 -5.38 3.15 -4.90
CA ARG A 25 -4.59 4.33 -5.22
C ARG A 25 -3.28 4.35 -4.44
N MET A 26 -3.28 4.09 -3.13
CA MET A 26 -2.07 4.05 -2.31
C MET A 26 -1.10 2.95 -2.78
N ILE A 27 -1.65 1.78 -3.09
CA ILE A 27 -0.90 0.67 -3.69
C ILE A 27 -0.23 1.09 -4.99
N ASN A 28 -0.98 1.72 -5.90
CA ASN A 28 -0.44 2.18 -7.18
C ASN A 28 0.60 3.29 -7.03
N LEU A 29 0.51 4.10 -5.97
CA LEU A 29 1.52 5.11 -5.64
C LEU A 29 2.83 4.48 -5.11
N GLY A 30 2.79 3.22 -4.68
CA GLY A 30 3.93 2.45 -4.21
C GLY A 30 4.22 2.61 -2.72
N VAL A 31 3.20 2.83 -1.87
CA VAL A 31 3.41 2.82 -0.42
C VAL A 31 3.90 1.45 0.04
N ASP A 32 4.76 1.43 1.06
CA ASP A 32 5.33 0.17 1.59
C ASP A 32 4.36 -0.55 2.52
N PHE A 33 3.52 0.23 3.24
CA PHE A 33 2.56 -0.25 4.21
C PHE A 33 1.21 0.45 4.04
N LEU A 34 0.14 -0.31 4.28
CA LEU A 34 -1.21 0.20 4.34
C LEU A 34 -1.82 -0.21 5.67
N ILE A 35 -2.39 0.75 6.39
CA ILE A 35 -2.97 0.49 7.71
C ILE A 35 -4.48 0.72 7.63
N THR A 36 -5.27 -0.28 8.02
CA THR A 36 -6.72 -0.31 7.75
C THR A 36 -7.52 -0.97 8.86
N ASN A 37 -8.73 -0.48 9.09
CA ASN A 37 -9.68 -1.13 10.01
C ASN A 37 -10.51 -2.23 9.34
N VAL A 38 -10.35 -2.41 8.02
CA VAL A 38 -11.12 -3.38 7.21
C VAL A 38 -10.20 -4.27 6.36
N PRO A 39 -9.28 -5.02 6.99
CA PRO A 39 -8.26 -5.80 6.29
C PRO A 39 -8.88 -6.79 5.30
N GLU A 40 -10.04 -7.36 5.61
CA GLU A 40 -10.77 -8.30 4.75
C GLU A 40 -11.19 -7.69 3.41
N LYS A 41 -11.45 -6.37 3.36
CA LYS A 41 -11.82 -5.66 2.12
C LYS A 41 -10.61 -5.35 1.25
N VAL A 42 -9.44 -5.20 1.87
CA VAL A 42 -8.24 -4.67 1.22
C VAL A 42 -7.24 -5.77 0.83
N MET A 43 -7.15 -6.84 1.60
CA MET A 43 -6.27 -7.99 1.34
C MET A 43 -6.41 -8.54 -0.10
N PRO A 44 -7.60 -8.62 -0.73
CA PRO A 44 -7.73 -9.08 -2.11
C PRO A 44 -7.00 -8.22 -3.15
N LEU A 45 -6.70 -6.95 -2.85
CA LEU A 45 -5.96 -6.05 -3.75
C LEU A 45 -4.46 -6.39 -3.80
N ILE A 46 -3.90 -6.89 -2.69
CA ILE A 46 -2.47 -7.18 -2.56
C ILE A 46 -2.08 -8.42 -3.35
N GLY A 47 -2.88 -9.49 -3.25
CA GLY A 47 -2.65 -10.73 -4.01
C GLY A 47 -2.63 -10.51 -5.53
N ARG A 48 -3.35 -9.49 -6.04
CA ARG A 48 -3.31 -9.10 -7.46
C ARG A 48 -2.07 -8.27 -7.82
N SER A 49 -1.59 -7.46 -6.88
CA SER A 49 -0.51 -6.48 -7.11
C SER A 49 0.91 -7.07 -7.06
N LEU A 50 1.08 -8.29 -6.54
CA LEU A 50 2.38 -9.00 -6.53
C LEU A 50 2.93 -9.30 -7.95
N THR A 51 2.11 -9.13 -8.99
CA THR A 51 2.47 -9.44 -10.37
C THR A 51 3.09 -8.27 -11.15
N LYS A 52 3.03 -7.02 -10.64
CA LYS A 52 3.36 -5.84 -11.47
C LYS A 52 4.57 -5.00 -11.05
N ASN A 53 5.08 -5.12 -9.81
CA ASN A 53 6.35 -4.59 -9.30
C ASN A 53 6.33 -4.68 -7.76
N GLY A 54 6.27 -5.92 -7.24
CA GLY A 54 5.92 -6.22 -5.85
C GLY A 54 6.66 -5.39 -4.80
N ARG A 55 5.92 -4.81 -3.84
CA ARG A 55 6.48 -4.27 -2.59
C ARG A 55 5.49 -3.83 -1.50
N ILE A 56 4.26 -4.34 -1.45
CA ILE A 56 3.46 -4.17 -0.23
C ILE A 56 3.92 -5.22 0.75
N LEU A 57 4.56 -4.79 1.84
CA LEU A 57 5.18 -5.70 2.80
C LEU A 57 4.16 -6.22 3.82
N THR A 58 3.17 -5.41 4.25
CA THR A 58 2.21 -5.79 5.29
C THR A 58 0.98 -4.87 5.32
N VAL A 59 -0.19 -5.43 5.61
CA VAL A 59 -1.39 -4.69 6.08
C VAL A 59 -1.43 -4.81 7.59
N LEU A 60 -1.45 -3.67 8.28
CA LEU A 60 -1.55 -3.60 9.74
C LEU A 60 -2.94 -3.13 10.15
#